data_AF-A0AA36NBU7-F1
#
_entry.id   AF-A0AA36NBU7-F1
#
_cell.length_a   1.000
_cell.length_b   1.000
_cell.length_c   1.000
_cell.angle_alpha   90.00
_cell.angle_beta   90.00
_cell.angle_gamma   90.00
#
_symmetry.space_group_name_H-M   'P 1'
#
loop_
_entity.id
_entity.type
_entity.pdbx_description
1 polymer ?
#
loop_
_entity_poly.entity_id
_entity_poly.type
_entity_poly.pdbx_seq_one_letter_code
_entity_poly.pdbx_strand_id
1 'polypeptide(L)'
;MHRDDVHTQAYDPTAALAAAEVERLVQEHCNRLLEPTMEASKATAVQLEGLWDLSKTNSRKIINLDHTFREMQEGLLKIDGFRSELDKYETNLNKQVSNTEGLVERFEVQLAQVRMFTSQKEEAHLQHRSALDSLRHEVHHLQQKLDSCEEAFFRSLKEKLGEVVPLKAEMEAKLANMELRHTALSDEVWASESAIAKLGGELINVQNRFDQMKEVVDGLTDERDVREKLEKMQQELADWLGQSRFEAATIRKAFSAATAANKETIRIGLDVAANQTANFMDEVRVENQRLLQDTENLRGKTEVICQDFRSEISDMQQDRQRADARNEAILRELREGLEEYDRRRKREKTTLELEMKEVGQQLAILHDSVEDAVRACKSLEPLCGCLVEVIALQISLERQEFADWTRVSLVGYKPVAPFKNQEGDVTAKSSPKAQRSPRKKEDASQIISLDKRCYSCCSQTQMVLSGFKMACLNYKPSAVRTGESSFERLELFDRMDQLVAVARERMKYSRDEEVIPMPERPEEATKGKSGFTLPALSPR
;
A
#
# COMPACT_ATOMS: atom_id res chain seq x y z
N MET A 1 67.96 -59.83 75.97
CA MET A 1 68.60 -59.39 77.24
C MET A 1 67.45 -58.97 78.15
N HIS A 2 67.06 -59.58 79.26
CA HIS A 2 67.57 -60.66 80.10
C HIS A 2 66.72 -61.93 79.96
N ARG A 3 67.35 -63.10 80.02
CA ARG A 3 66.72 -64.41 80.21
C ARG A 3 66.94 -64.76 81.68
N ASP A 4 65.88 -64.74 82.46
CA ASP A 4 65.87 -65.32 83.80
C ASP A 4 65.57 -66.81 83.70
N ASP A 5 66.45 -67.59 84.33
CA ASP A 5 66.33 -69.01 84.56
C ASP A 5 65.10 -69.30 85.44
N VAL A 6 64.11 -69.99 84.89
CA VAL A 6 63.03 -70.59 85.67
C VAL A 6 63.03 -72.09 85.43
N HIS A 7 63.36 -72.79 86.52
CA HIS A 7 63.27 -74.21 86.79
C HIS A 7 62.37 -75.03 85.85
N THR A 8 63.01 -75.95 85.12
CA THR A 8 62.42 -77.18 84.57
C THR A 8 61.90 -78.08 85.71
N GLN A 9 60.65 -77.86 86.12
CA GLN A 9 59.84 -78.90 86.73
C GLN A 9 59.49 -79.93 85.65
N ALA A 10 59.60 -81.22 86.00
CA ALA A 10 59.30 -82.35 85.13
C ALA A 10 57.94 -82.15 84.44
N TYR A 11 58.02 -81.91 83.13
CA TYR A 11 56.89 -81.66 82.25
C TYR A 11 56.16 -82.99 82.08
N ASP A 12 55.04 -83.15 82.76
CA ASP A 12 54.17 -84.30 82.61
C ASP A 12 53.50 -84.20 81.21
N PRO A 13 53.88 -85.03 80.21
CA PRO A 13 53.40 -84.89 78.83
C PRO A 13 51.88 -85.07 78.73
N THR A 14 51.27 -85.72 79.71
CA THR A 14 49.82 -85.84 79.89
C THR A 14 49.14 -84.52 80.24
N ALA A 15 49.78 -83.65 81.02
CA ALA A 15 49.23 -82.32 81.35
C ALA A 15 49.26 -81.36 80.15
N ALA A 16 50.29 -81.44 79.32
CA ALA A 16 50.40 -80.63 78.10
C ALA A 16 49.40 -81.06 77.00
N LEU A 17 49.19 -82.36 76.84
CA LEU A 17 48.15 -82.90 75.95
C LEU A 17 46.74 -82.53 76.43
N ALA A 18 46.49 -82.61 77.75
CA ALA A 18 45.22 -82.18 78.32
C ALA A 18 44.99 -80.66 78.16
N ALA A 19 46.03 -79.83 78.34
CA ALA A 19 45.95 -78.40 78.11
C ALA A 19 45.65 -78.05 76.64
N ALA A 20 46.30 -78.73 75.69
CA ALA A 20 46.04 -78.56 74.26
C ALA A 20 44.63 -79.00 73.86
N GLU A 21 44.10 -80.07 74.46
CA GLU A 21 42.74 -80.53 74.21
C GLU A 21 41.69 -79.57 74.80
N VAL A 22 41.93 -79.04 76.00
CA VAL A 22 41.09 -77.99 76.59
C VAL A 22 41.15 -76.71 75.74
N GLU A 23 42.33 -76.31 75.27
CA GLU A 23 42.48 -75.15 74.38
C GLU A 23 41.72 -75.35 73.07
N ARG A 24 41.80 -76.54 72.45
CA ARG A 24 41.03 -76.88 71.25
C ARG A 24 39.53 -76.81 71.50
N LEU A 25 39.04 -77.35 72.62
CA LEU A 25 37.62 -77.32 72.98
C LEU A 25 37.14 -75.90 73.30
N VAL A 26 37.96 -75.09 73.96
CA VAL A 26 37.65 -73.67 74.23
C VAL A 26 37.64 -72.88 72.92
N GLN A 27 38.59 -73.09 72.02
CA GLN A 27 38.59 -72.46 70.70
C GLN A 27 37.38 -72.89 69.86
N GLU A 28 37.02 -74.17 69.87
CA GLU A 28 35.84 -74.69 69.18
C GLU A 28 34.55 -74.07 69.76
N HIS A 29 34.46 -73.95 71.08
CA HIS A 29 33.32 -73.33 71.75
C HIS A 29 33.24 -71.82 71.51
N CYS A 30 34.37 -71.10 71.56
CA CYS A 30 34.47 -69.69 71.23
C CYS A 30 34.09 -69.44 69.76
N ASN A 31 34.59 -70.26 68.83
CA ASN A 31 34.22 -70.16 67.41
C ASN A 31 32.73 -70.40 67.23
N ARG A 32 32.15 -71.41 67.89
CA ARG A 32 30.71 -71.70 67.82
C ARG A 32 29.83 -70.59 68.44
N LEU A 33 30.32 -69.90 69.46
CA LEU A 33 29.63 -68.74 70.06
C LEU A 33 29.78 -67.48 69.19
N LEU A 34 30.91 -67.30 68.51
CA LEU A 34 31.19 -66.14 67.67
C LEU A 34 30.64 -66.28 66.25
N GLU A 35 30.48 -67.49 65.72
CA GLU A 35 30.02 -67.76 64.36
C GLU A 35 28.68 -67.07 64.02
N PRO A 36 27.61 -67.12 64.86
CA PRO A 36 26.38 -66.38 64.59
C PRO A 36 26.59 -64.86 64.55
N THR A 37 27.47 -64.33 65.39
CA THR A 37 27.78 -62.88 65.39
C THR A 37 28.60 -62.47 64.18
N MET A 38 29.50 -63.34 63.71
CA MET A 38 30.26 -63.13 62.47
C MET A 38 29.37 -63.21 61.24
N GLU A 39 28.43 -64.16 61.18
CA GLU A 39 27.46 -64.26 60.10
C GLU A 39 26.51 -63.05 60.07
N ALA A 40 26.01 -62.63 61.24
CA ALA A 40 25.23 -61.39 61.35
C ALA A 40 26.04 -60.16 60.92
N SER A 41 27.31 -60.06 61.32
CA SER A 41 28.20 -58.97 60.91
C SER A 41 28.50 -58.98 59.41
N LYS A 42 28.61 -60.16 58.78
CA LYS A 42 28.76 -60.28 57.32
C LYS A 42 27.47 -59.85 56.61
N ALA A 43 26.32 -60.27 57.12
CA ALA A 43 25.02 -59.88 56.55
C ALA A 43 24.79 -58.36 56.63
N THR A 44 25.14 -57.72 57.74
CA THR A 44 25.06 -56.25 57.87
C THR A 44 26.07 -55.54 56.98
N ALA A 45 27.28 -56.09 56.80
CA ALA A 45 28.27 -55.54 55.86
C ALA A 45 27.74 -55.55 54.41
N VAL A 46 27.11 -56.65 53.97
CA VAL A 46 26.48 -56.74 52.64
C VAL A 46 25.32 -55.74 52.49
N GLN A 47 24.50 -55.57 53.53
CA GLN A 47 23.44 -54.56 53.51
C GLN A 47 23.99 -53.13 53.44
N LEU A 48 25.05 -52.82 54.17
CA LEU A 48 25.72 -51.52 54.13
C LEU A 48 26.32 -51.24 52.76
N GLU A 49 26.93 -52.24 52.12
CA GLU A 49 27.45 -52.13 50.75
C GLU A 49 26.33 -51.89 49.74
N GLY A 50 25.19 -52.58 49.87
CA GLY A 50 24.01 -52.32 49.04
C GLY A 50 23.43 -50.91 49.23
N LEU A 51 23.38 -50.40 50.46
CA LEU A 51 22.97 -49.01 50.74
C LEU A 51 23.97 -48.00 50.18
N TRP A 52 25.27 -48.32 50.24
CA TRP A 52 26.33 -47.49 49.66
C TRP A 52 26.19 -47.38 48.15
N ASP A 53 25.96 -48.49 47.45
CA ASP A 53 25.74 -48.52 46.00
C ASP A 53 24.45 -47.79 45.60
N LEU A 54 23.39 -47.92 46.39
CA LEU A 54 22.15 -47.17 46.19
C LEU A 54 22.39 -45.66 46.37
N SER A 55 23.13 -45.27 47.41
CA SER A 55 23.50 -43.87 47.66
C SER A 55 24.32 -43.30 46.51
N LYS A 56 25.34 -44.03 46.04
CA LYS A 56 26.17 -43.66 44.89
C LYS A 56 25.36 -43.52 43.60
N THR A 57 24.39 -44.41 43.39
CA THR A 57 23.46 -44.33 42.25
C THR A 57 22.57 -43.09 42.34
N ASN A 58 22.04 -42.79 43.53
CA ASN A 58 21.23 -41.60 43.76
C ASN A 58 22.05 -40.31 43.60
N SER A 59 23.31 -40.27 44.06
CA SER A 59 24.21 -39.14 43.83
C SER A 59 24.43 -38.88 42.34
N ARG A 60 24.61 -39.94 41.52
CA ARG A 60 24.71 -39.79 40.06
C ARG A 60 23.42 -39.23 39.44
N LYS A 61 22.25 -39.72 39.89
CA LYS A 61 20.97 -39.18 39.44
C LYS A 61 20.80 -37.70 39.79
N ILE A 62 21.21 -37.29 41.00
CA ILE A 62 21.18 -35.88 41.42
C ILE A 62 22.10 -35.03 40.53
N ILE A 63 23.30 -35.50 40.22
CA ILE A 63 24.23 -34.80 39.31
C ILE A 63 23.62 -34.66 37.91
N ASN A 64 22.99 -35.71 37.39
CA ASN A 64 22.32 -35.66 36.10
C ASN A 64 21.12 -34.69 36.11
N LEU A 65 20.33 -34.68 37.19
CA LEU A 65 19.22 -33.72 37.36
C LEU A 65 19.74 -32.28 37.40
N ASP A 66 20.82 -32.03 38.12
CA ASP A 66 21.47 -30.71 38.16
C ASP A 66 21.94 -30.26 36.77
N HIS A 67 22.50 -31.18 35.96
CA HIS A 67 22.83 -30.90 34.56
C HIS A 67 21.60 -30.51 33.74
N THR A 68 20.53 -31.31 33.79
CA THR A 68 19.30 -31.02 33.04
C THR A 68 18.65 -29.70 33.48
N PHE A 69 18.77 -29.36 34.77
CA PHE A 69 18.27 -28.09 35.30
C PHE A 69 19.07 -26.90 34.74
N ARG A 70 20.40 -27.02 34.61
CA ARG A 70 21.22 -25.98 33.96
C ARG A 70 20.87 -25.82 32.48
N GLU A 71 20.71 -26.91 31.75
CA GLU A 71 20.29 -26.86 30.34
C GLU A 71 18.92 -26.19 30.18
N MET A 72 17.97 -26.49 31.09
CA MET A 72 16.67 -25.82 31.12
C MET A 72 16.81 -24.32 31.40
N GLN A 73 17.67 -23.92 32.35
CA GLN A 73 17.94 -22.50 32.62
C GLN A 73 18.57 -21.79 31.41
N GLU A 74 19.52 -22.42 30.72
CA GLU A 74 20.07 -21.89 29.47
C GLU A 74 19.01 -21.77 28.37
N GLY A 75 18.10 -22.75 28.28
CA GLY A 75 16.94 -22.69 27.39
C GLY A 75 16.02 -21.52 27.69
N LEU A 76 15.73 -21.27 28.96
CA LEU A 76 14.91 -20.12 29.39
C LEU A 76 15.58 -18.78 29.04
N LEU A 77 16.90 -18.65 29.25
CA LEU A 77 17.64 -17.45 28.86
C LEU A 77 17.61 -17.20 27.34
N LYS A 78 17.68 -18.27 26.53
CA LYS A 78 17.52 -18.16 25.07
C LYS A 78 16.12 -17.70 24.68
N ILE A 79 15.08 -18.22 25.33
CA ILE A 79 13.68 -17.81 25.10
C ILE A 79 13.48 -16.33 25.45
N ASP A 80 14.04 -15.86 26.56
CA ASP A 80 13.99 -14.44 26.92
C ASP A 80 14.78 -13.56 25.94
N GLY A 81 15.89 -14.08 25.40
CA GLY A 81 16.61 -13.46 24.29
C GLY A 81 15.73 -13.29 23.05
N PHE A 82 15.03 -14.34 22.62
CA PHE A 82 14.10 -14.28 21.49
C PHE A 82 12.93 -13.32 21.75
N ARG A 83 12.39 -13.27 22.97
CA ARG A 83 11.37 -12.27 23.34
C ARG A 83 11.88 -10.85 23.16
N SER A 84 13.09 -10.55 23.63
CA SER A 84 13.69 -9.22 23.44
C SER A 84 13.91 -8.88 21.96
N GLU A 85 14.29 -9.86 21.14
CA GLU A 85 14.42 -9.66 19.69
C GLU A 85 13.06 -9.42 19.03
N LEU A 86 12.01 -10.17 19.41
CA LEU A 86 10.65 -9.96 18.93
C LEU A 86 10.13 -8.56 19.28
N ASP A 87 10.36 -8.07 20.51
CA ASP A 87 9.99 -6.71 20.91
C ASP A 87 10.72 -5.65 20.04
N LYS A 88 12.00 -5.88 19.70
CA LYS A 88 12.75 -5.01 18.78
C LYS A 88 12.20 -5.06 17.37
N TYR A 89 11.79 -6.23 16.89
CA TYR A 89 11.15 -6.36 15.58
C TYR A 89 9.80 -5.66 15.56
N GLU A 90 8.97 -5.80 16.60
CA GLU A 90 7.68 -5.13 16.72
C GLU A 90 7.83 -3.61 16.76
N THR A 91 8.76 -3.09 17.55
CA THR A 91 9.04 -1.64 17.59
C THR A 91 9.54 -1.11 16.24
N ASN A 92 10.39 -1.87 15.53
CA ASN A 92 10.81 -1.51 14.17
C ASN A 92 9.65 -1.56 13.16
N LEU A 93 8.79 -2.57 13.25
CA LEU A 93 7.61 -2.71 12.41
C LEU A 93 6.66 -1.52 12.62
N ASN A 94 6.35 -1.18 13.87
CA ASN A 94 5.51 -0.04 14.22
C ASN A 94 6.11 1.29 13.72
N LYS A 95 7.44 1.44 13.78
CA LYS A 95 8.12 2.61 13.20
C LYS A 95 8.00 2.65 11.67
N GLN A 96 8.10 1.51 10.99
CA GLN A 96 7.88 1.45 9.54
C GLN A 96 6.42 1.77 9.18
N VAL A 97 5.45 1.22 9.92
CA VAL A 97 4.02 1.51 9.73
C VAL A 97 3.77 3.02 9.86
N SER A 98 4.24 3.65 10.94
CA SER A 98 4.10 5.10 11.13
C SER A 98 4.75 5.92 9.99
N ASN A 99 5.93 5.50 9.50
CA ASN A 99 6.57 6.15 8.36
C ASN A 99 5.75 6.00 7.06
N THR A 100 5.14 4.83 6.84
CA THR A 100 4.29 4.59 5.67
C THR A 100 2.98 5.37 5.76
N GLU A 101 2.35 5.47 6.94
CA GLU A 101 1.18 6.30 7.19
C GLU A 101 1.49 7.77 6.88
N GLY A 102 2.61 8.30 7.36
CA GLY A 102 3.04 9.67 7.04
C GLY A 102 3.44 9.89 5.57
N LEU A 103 3.72 8.85 4.80
CA LEU A 103 3.88 8.94 3.34
C LEU A 103 2.51 8.97 2.64
N VAL A 104 1.56 8.15 3.08
CA VAL A 104 0.20 8.12 2.56
C VAL A 104 -0.47 9.48 2.76
N GLU A 105 -0.42 10.05 3.96
CA GLU A 105 -0.97 11.39 4.24
C GLU A 105 -0.37 12.47 3.32
N ARG A 106 0.94 12.42 3.06
CA ARG A 106 1.59 13.35 2.13
C ARG A 106 1.10 13.18 0.69
N PHE A 107 0.91 11.94 0.23
CA PHE A 107 0.37 11.68 -1.10
C PHE A 107 -1.10 12.07 -1.21
N GLU A 108 -1.90 11.92 -0.16
CA GLU A 108 -3.29 12.39 -0.13
C GLU A 108 -3.37 13.92 -0.28
N VAL A 109 -2.51 14.65 0.42
CA VAL A 109 -2.40 16.11 0.28
C VAL A 109 -1.98 16.51 -1.14
N GLN A 110 -0.98 15.83 -1.72
CA GLN A 110 -0.56 16.08 -3.10
C GLN A 110 -1.67 15.77 -4.12
N LEU A 111 -2.41 14.67 -3.94
CA LEU A 111 -3.56 14.33 -4.79
C LEU A 111 -4.67 15.36 -4.68
N ALA A 112 -4.95 15.87 -3.47
CA ALA A 112 -5.93 16.95 -3.27
C ALA A 112 -5.48 18.24 -3.99
N GLN A 113 -4.19 18.58 -3.93
CA GLN A 113 -3.63 19.73 -4.63
C GLN A 113 -3.73 19.58 -6.16
N VAL A 114 -3.43 18.39 -6.70
CA VAL A 114 -3.58 18.11 -8.13
C VAL A 114 -5.04 18.22 -8.54
N ARG A 115 -5.98 17.63 -7.79
CA ARG A 115 -7.42 17.75 -8.07
C ARG A 115 -7.90 19.19 -8.11
N MET A 116 -7.47 20.02 -7.15
CA MET A 116 -7.74 21.46 -7.14
C MET A 116 -7.21 22.15 -8.40
N PHE A 117 -5.96 21.86 -8.79
CA PHE A 117 -5.36 22.45 -9.98
C PHE A 117 -6.06 22.00 -11.28
N THR A 118 -6.45 20.72 -11.37
CA THR A 118 -7.23 20.20 -12.49
C THR A 118 -8.58 20.89 -12.59
N SER A 119 -9.30 21.05 -11.47
CA SER A 119 -10.58 21.77 -11.43
C SER A 119 -10.45 23.22 -11.89
N GLN A 120 -9.40 23.93 -11.45
CA GLN A 120 -9.13 25.31 -11.90
C GLN A 120 -8.83 25.38 -13.39
N LYS A 121 -8.09 24.40 -13.93
CA LYS A 121 -7.82 24.33 -15.38
C LYS A 121 -9.05 24.00 -16.19
N GLU A 122 -9.92 23.12 -15.71
CA GLU A 122 -11.22 22.83 -16.34
C GLU A 122 -12.11 24.06 -16.38
N GLU A 123 -12.16 24.84 -15.29
CA GLU A 123 -12.89 26.10 -15.25
C GLU A 123 -12.32 27.14 -16.24
N ALA A 124 -11.00 27.28 -16.31
CA ALA A 124 -10.35 28.14 -17.29
C ALA A 124 -10.64 27.68 -18.74
N HIS A 125 -10.65 26.38 -19.00
CA HIS A 125 -11.01 25.83 -20.31
C HIS A 125 -12.47 26.13 -20.67
N LEU A 126 -13.41 26.04 -19.72
CA LEU A 126 -14.80 26.43 -19.94
C LEU A 126 -14.93 27.93 -20.26
N GLN A 127 -14.18 28.78 -19.56
CA GLN A 127 -14.15 30.22 -19.84
C GLN A 127 -13.58 30.51 -21.23
N HIS A 128 -12.47 29.87 -21.61
CA HIS A 128 -11.90 30.00 -22.96
C HIS A 128 -12.85 29.50 -24.05
N ARG A 129 -13.59 28.41 -23.79
CA ARG A 129 -14.60 27.90 -24.71
C ARG A 129 -15.75 28.88 -24.92
N SER A 130 -16.25 29.49 -23.85
CA SER A 130 -17.27 30.55 -23.92
C SER A 130 -16.78 31.78 -24.70
N ALA A 131 -15.51 32.17 -24.52
CA ALA A 131 -14.89 33.25 -25.27
C ALA A 131 -14.74 32.91 -26.77
N LEU A 132 -14.34 31.68 -27.09
CA LEU A 132 -14.28 31.19 -28.48
C LEU A 132 -15.66 31.13 -29.13
N ASP A 133 -16.68 30.68 -28.40
CA ASP A 133 -18.05 30.68 -28.90
C ASP A 133 -18.54 32.11 -29.16
N SER A 134 -18.20 33.08 -28.30
CA SER A 134 -18.51 34.50 -28.52
C SER A 134 -17.80 35.06 -29.76
N LEU A 135 -16.51 34.78 -29.94
CA LEU A 135 -15.75 35.16 -31.14
C LEU A 135 -16.34 34.51 -32.40
N ARG A 136 -16.75 33.25 -32.32
CA ARG A 136 -17.40 32.54 -33.43
C ARG A 136 -18.72 33.21 -33.82
N HIS A 137 -19.52 33.64 -32.85
CA HIS A 137 -20.75 34.40 -33.13
C HIS A 137 -20.43 35.75 -33.78
N GLU A 138 -19.41 36.47 -33.31
CA GLU A 138 -19.04 37.77 -33.89
C GLU A 138 -18.51 37.62 -35.32
N VAL A 139 -17.67 36.61 -35.58
CA VAL A 139 -17.22 36.28 -36.95
C VAL A 139 -18.41 35.95 -37.84
N HIS A 140 -19.36 35.16 -37.36
CA HIS A 140 -20.55 34.83 -38.16
C HIS A 140 -21.43 36.06 -38.43
N HIS A 141 -21.57 36.96 -37.46
CA HIS A 141 -22.28 38.23 -37.60
C HIS A 141 -21.57 39.18 -38.59
N LEU A 142 -20.24 39.26 -38.54
CA LEU A 142 -19.45 40.02 -39.52
C LEU A 142 -19.58 39.43 -40.92
N GLN A 143 -19.60 38.09 -41.05
CA GLN A 143 -19.84 37.40 -42.32
C GLN A 143 -21.22 37.78 -42.88
N GLN A 144 -22.28 37.72 -42.08
CA GLN A 144 -23.63 38.12 -42.52
C GLN A 144 -23.70 39.59 -42.94
N LYS A 145 -22.99 40.48 -42.24
CA LYS A 145 -22.89 41.89 -42.64
C LYS A 145 -22.15 42.07 -43.95
N LEU A 146 -21.07 41.32 -44.16
CA LEU A 146 -20.34 41.31 -45.42
C LEU A 146 -21.25 40.85 -46.56
N ASP A 147 -21.92 39.71 -46.40
CA ASP A 147 -22.86 39.16 -47.39
C ASP A 147 -23.98 40.17 -47.72
N SER A 148 -24.55 40.82 -46.68
CA SER A 148 -25.57 41.86 -46.87
C SER A 148 -25.02 43.10 -47.60
N CYS A 149 -23.77 43.47 -47.37
CA CYS A 149 -23.13 44.61 -48.01
C CYS A 149 -22.81 44.29 -49.48
N GLU A 150 -22.32 43.08 -49.76
CA GLU A 150 -22.11 42.57 -51.11
C GLU A 150 -23.43 42.53 -51.88
N GLU A 151 -24.50 41.99 -51.31
CA GLU A 151 -25.82 41.99 -51.93
C GLU A 151 -26.32 43.40 -52.23
N ALA A 152 -26.17 44.34 -51.30
CA ALA A 152 -26.56 45.74 -51.48
C ALA A 152 -25.75 46.42 -52.59
N PHE A 153 -24.43 46.18 -52.62
CA PHE A 153 -23.53 46.69 -53.64
C PHE A 153 -23.90 46.14 -55.02
N PHE A 154 -24.08 44.82 -55.17
CA PHE A 154 -24.46 44.21 -56.44
C PHE A 154 -25.85 44.65 -56.90
N ARG A 155 -26.80 44.85 -55.97
CA ARG A 155 -28.13 45.38 -56.29
C ARG A 155 -28.05 46.82 -56.82
N SER A 156 -27.29 47.68 -56.15
CA SER A 156 -27.02 49.06 -56.59
C SER A 156 -26.32 49.10 -57.95
N LEU A 157 -25.30 48.24 -58.13
CA LEU A 157 -24.55 48.15 -59.38
C LEU A 157 -25.44 47.67 -60.54
N LYS A 158 -26.34 46.70 -60.28
CA LYS A 158 -27.33 46.23 -61.25
C LYS A 158 -28.36 47.31 -61.61
N GLU A 159 -28.82 48.09 -60.63
CA GLU A 159 -29.73 49.21 -60.84
C GLU A 159 -29.07 50.31 -61.68
N LYS A 160 -27.85 50.71 -61.33
CA LYS A 160 -27.06 51.69 -62.10
C LYS A 160 -26.74 51.19 -63.50
N LEU A 161 -26.39 49.92 -63.67
CA LEU A 161 -26.20 49.32 -64.99
C LEU A 161 -27.50 49.34 -65.80
N GLY A 162 -28.64 49.08 -65.15
CA GLY A 162 -29.98 49.18 -65.72
C GLY A 162 -30.36 50.59 -66.18
N GLU A 163 -29.85 51.65 -65.54
CA GLU A 163 -30.00 53.04 -65.97
C GLU A 163 -29.09 53.39 -67.16
N VAL A 164 -27.88 52.82 -67.21
CA VAL A 164 -26.89 53.10 -68.27
C VAL A 164 -27.27 52.46 -69.61
N VAL A 165 -27.88 51.28 -69.60
CA VAL A 165 -28.32 50.59 -70.84
C VAL A 165 -29.30 51.43 -71.69
N PRO A 166 -30.40 52.00 -71.17
CA PRO A 166 -31.31 52.84 -71.95
C PRO A 166 -30.66 54.17 -72.36
N LEU A 167 -29.81 54.76 -71.53
CA LEU A 167 -29.02 55.96 -71.90
C LEU A 167 -28.08 55.68 -73.07
N LYS A 168 -27.40 54.53 -73.06
CA LYS A 168 -26.57 54.07 -74.18
C LYS A 168 -27.41 53.90 -75.44
N ALA A 169 -28.56 53.22 -75.36
CA ALA A 169 -29.45 53.04 -76.50
C ALA A 169 -29.98 54.38 -77.04
N GLU A 170 -30.30 55.34 -76.16
CA GLU A 170 -30.73 56.69 -76.54
C GLU A 170 -29.60 57.46 -77.24
N MET A 171 -28.36 57.35 -76.73
CA MET A 171 -27.20 57.97 -77.36
C MET A 171 -26.88 57.35 -78.72
N GLU A 172 -26.92 56.02 -78.84
CA GLU A 172 -26.77 55.32 -80.13
C GLU A 172 -27.85 55.75 -81.13
N ALA A 173 -29.10 55.89 -80.69
CA ALA A 173 -30.19 56.38 -81.54
C ALA A 173 -30.00 57.85 -81.98
N LYS A 174 -29.52 58.72 -81.08
CA LYS A 174 -29.17 60.12 -81.42
C LYS A 174 -28.02 60.17 -82.41
N LEU A 175 -27.01 59.31 -82.24
CA LEU A 175 -25.84 59.24 -83.11
C LEU A 175 -26.25 58.80 -84.53
N ALA A 176 -27.04 57.73 -84.64
CA ALA A 176 -27.60 57.28 -85.91
C ALA A 176 -28.46 58.37 -86.59
N ASN A 177 -29.25 59.12 -85.82
CA ASN A 177 -30.06 60.23 -86.36
C ASN A 177 -29.18 61.40 -86.84
N MET A 178 -28.08 61.69 -86.14
CA MET A 178 -27.10 62.70 -86.57
C MET A 178 -26.36 62.26 -87.84
N GLU A 179 -26.01 60.98 -87.97
CA GLU A 179 -25.42 60.41 -89.19
C GLU A 179 -26.38 60.51 -90.39
N LEU A 180 -27.68 60.22 -90.17
CA LEU A 180 -28.73 60.41 -91.17
C LEU A 180 -28.89 61.87 -91.60
N ARG A 181 -28.83 62.82 -90.66
CA ARG A 181 -28.85 64.25 -90.99
C ARG A 181 -27.60 64.70 -91.72
N HIS A 182 -26.43 64.19 -91.34
CA HIS A 182 -25.17 64.51 -91.99
C HIS A 182 -25.16 64.02 -93.44
N THR A 183 -25.66 62.80 -93.70
CA THR A 183 -25.80 62.26 -95.06
C THR A 183 -26.80 63.07 -95.88
N ALA A 184 -27.97 63.41 -95.34
CA ALA A 184 -28.94 64.27 -96.02
C ALA A 184 -28.39 65.67 -96.36
N LEU A 185 -27.68 66.31 -95.42
CA LEU A 185 -27.02 67.60 -95.66
C LEU A 185 -25.89 67.48 -96.69
N SER A 186 -25.14 66.37 -96.67
CA SER A 186 -24.12 66.12 -97.69
C SER A 186 -24.75 66.00 -99.06
N ASP A 187 -25.88 65.29 -99.19
CA ASP A 187 -26.61 65.17 -100.45
C ASP A 187 -27.17 66.51 -100.94
N GLU A 188 -27.70 67.35 -100.03
CA GLU A 188 -28.14 68.70 -100.36
C GLU A 188 -26.98 69.59 -100.83
N VAL A 189 -25.82 69.51 -100.16
CA VAL A 189 -24.61 70.23 -100.56
C VAL A 189 -24.17 69.76 -101.94
N TRP A 190 -24.10 68.45 -102.18
CA TRP A 190 -23.76 67.88 -103.49
C TRP A 190 -24.75 68.30 -104.59
N ALA A 191 -26.05 68.32 -104.30
CA ALA A 191 -27.07 68.82 -105.21
C ALA A 191 -26.91 70.32 -105.49
N SER A 192 -26.58 71.11 -104.46
CA SER A 192 -26.33 72.55 -104.59
C SER A 192 -25.04 72.83 -105.36
N GLU A 193 -23.96 72.07 -105.15
CA GLU A 193 -22.71 72.17 -105.89
C GLU A 193 -22.91 71.79 -107.36
N SER A 194 -23.71 70.75 -107.63
CA SER A 194 -24.10 70.39 -109.00
C SER A 194 -24.94 71.48 -109.66
N ALA A 195 -25.87 72.10 -108.93
CA ALA A 195 -26.66 73.23 -109.42
C ALA A 195 -25.79 74.48 -109.65
N ILE A 196 -24.83 74.77 -108.77
CA ILE A 196 -23.86 75.86 -108.92
C ILE A 196 -22.94 75.59 -110.11
N ALA A 197 -22.49 74.36 -110.33
CA ALA A 197 -21.70 73.98 -111.50
C ALA A 197 -22.50 74.18 -112.80
N LYS A 198 -23.80 73.87 -112.79
CA LYS A 198 -24.71 74.14 -113.92
C LYS A 198 -24.92 75.64 -114.14
N LEU A 199 -25.15 76.40 -113.09
CA LEU A 199 -25.22 77.87 -113.15
C LEU A 199 -23.89 78.48 -113.60
N GLY A 200 -22.76 77.91 -113.22
CA GLY A 200 -21.43 78.31 -113.68
C GLY A 200 -21.25 78.05 -115.18
N GLY A 201 -21.73 76.91 -115.68
CA GLY A 201 -21.77 76.62 -117.13
C GLY A 201 -22.70 77.57 -117.91
N GLU A 202 -23.86 77.90 -117.35
CA GLU A 202 -24.77 78.90 -117.92
C GLU A 202 -24.18 80.31 -117.86
N LEU A 203 -23.46 80.67 -116.79
CA LEU A 203 -22.78 81.95 -116.64
C LEU A 203 -21.64 82.09 -117.65
N ILE A 204 -20.88 81.02 -117.93
CA ILE A 204 -19.89 81.01 -119.02
C ILE A 204 -20.57 81.23 -120.38
N ASN A 205 -21.74 80.63 -120.62
CA ASN A 205 -22.53 80.88 -121.84
C ASN A 205 -23.08 82.31 -121.91
N VAL A 206 -23.48 82.90 -120.78
CA VAL A 206 -23.93 84.30 -120.68
C VAL A 206 -22.76 85.26 -120.84
N GLN A 207 -21.59 84.96 -120.28
CA GLN A 207 -20.35 85.70 -120.45
C GLN A 207 -19.94 85.71 -121.93
N ASN A 208 -19.97 84.56 -122.61
CA ASN A 208 -19.70 84.46 -124.04
C ASN A 208 -20.70 85.26 -124.89
N ARG A 209 -21.98 85.33 -124.47
CA ARG A 209 -22.99 86.21 -125.09
C ARG A 209 -22.75 87.68 -124.76
N PHE A 210 -22.27 87.98 -123.57
CA PHE A 210 -21.92 89.33 -123.14
C PHE A 210 -20.69 89.83 -123.88
N ASP A 211 -19.71 88.98 -124.17
CA ASP A 211 -18.53 89.34 -124.96
C ASP A 211 -18.92 89.57 -126.44
N GLN A 212 -19.84 88.76 -126.99
CA GLN A 212 -20.46 89.03 -128.31
C GLN A 212 -21.29 90.34 -128.31
N MET A 213 -22.00 90.62 -127.21
CA MET A 213 -22.80 91.85 -127.08
C MET A 213 -21.92 93.07 -126.81
N LYS A 214 -20.78 92.90 -126.14
CA LYS A 214 -19.73 93.91 -125.94
C LYS A 214 -19.07 94.26 -127.27
N GLU A 215 -18.86 93.28 -128.16
CA GLU A 215 -18.40 93.53 -129.52
C GLU A 215 -19.42 94.34 -130.35
N VAL A 216 -20.72 94.18 -130.08
CA VAL A 216 -21.81 94.98 -130.67
C VAL A 216 -21.97 96.36 -130.01
N VAL A 217 -21.67 96.48 -128.71
CA VAL A 217 -21.75 97.75 -127.94
C VAL A 217 -20.52 98.63 -128.17
N ASP A 218 -19.32 98.05 -128.33
CA ASP A 218 -18.11 98.74 -128.78
C ASP A 218 -18.26 99.26 -130.23
N GLY A 219 -19.17 98.68 -131.02
CA GLY A 219 -19.60 99.18 -132.34
C GLY A 219 -20.74 100.22 -132.32
N LEU A 220 -21.39 100.47 -131.18
CA LEU A 220 -22.55 101.35 -131.03
C LEU A 220 -22.35 102.48 -130.00
N THR A 221 -21.10 102.72 -129.57
CA THR A 221 -20.73 103.81 -128.65
C THR A 221 -19.88 104.88 -129.32
N ASP A 222 -20.21 105.16 -130.59
CA ASP A 222 -19.98 106.43 -131.26
C ASP A 222 -21.37 106.99 -131.63
N GLU A 223 -22.07 107.56 -130.64
CA GLU A 223 -23.13 108.60 -130.76
C GLU A 223 -23.90 108.84 -129.43
N ARG A 224 -23.43 109.87 -128.70
CA ARG A 224 -24.20 110.99 -128.11
C ARG A 224 -25.46 110.76 -127.24
N ASP A 225 -25.29 111.16 -125.97
CA ASP A 225 -26.23 111.80 -125.02
C ASP A 225 -27.58 111.14 -124.65
N VAL A 226 -27.67 110.66 -123.39
CA VAL A 226 -28.61 111.20 -122.38
C VAL A 226 -27.97 111.09 -120.99
N ARG A 227 -27.29 112.16 -120.57
CA ARG A 227 -26.51 112.30 -119.33
C ARG A 227 -27.23 113.19 -118.31
N GLU A 228 -28.54 113.00 -118.09
CA GLU A 228 -29.31 113.96 -117.25
C GLU A 228 -30.33 113.31 -116.28
N LYS A 229 -30.36 111.98 -116.15
CA LYS A 229 -31.22 111.29 -115.15
C LYS A 229 -30.46 110.42 -114.13
N LEU A 230 -29.13 110.30 -114.25
CA LEU A 230 -28.32 109.46 -113.35
C LEU A 230 -27.90 110.19 -112.05
N GLU A 231 -27.88 111.52 -112.03
CA GLU A 231 -27.38 112.30 -110.88
C GLU A 231 -28.36 112.37 -109.70
N LYS A 232 -29.67 112.10 -109.89
CA LYS A 232 -30.64 112.08 -108.78
C LYS A 232 -30.68 110.77 -107.99
N MET A 233 -30.19 109.66 -108.57
CA MET A 233 -30.23 108.35 -107.92
C MET A 233 -28.95 108.03 -107.13
N GLN A 234 -27.85 108.74 -107.40
CA GLN A 234 -26.58 108.55 -106.69
C GLN A 234 -26.54 109.22 -105.31
N GLN A 235 -27.39 110.20 -105.04
CA GLN A 235 -27.39 110.91 -103.75
C GLN A 235 -28.14 110.14 -102.63
N GLU A 236 -29.23 109.43 -102.96
CA GLU A 236 -30.04 108.71 -101.95
C GLU A 236 -29.44 107.35 -101.53
N LEU A 237 -28.57 106.75 -102.35
CA LEU A 237 -27.88 105.50 -102.02
C LEU A 237 -26.65 105.70 -101.10
N ALA A 238 -26.06 106.89 -101.09
CA ALA A 238 -24.86 107.20 -100.30
C ALA A 238 -25.18 107.36 -98.80
N ASP A 239 -26.33 107.94 -98.47
CA ASP A 239 -26.70 108.24 -97.07
C ASP A 239 -27.16 106.98 -96.30
N TRP A 240 -27.77 105.99 -96.96
CA TRP A 240 -28.21 104.75 -96.29
C TRP A 240 -27.08 103.74 -96.04
N LEU A 241 -26.07 103.69 -96.92
CA LEU A 241 -24.90 102.80 -96.78
C LEU A 241 -23.91 103.25 -95.69
N GLY A 242 -23.97 104.52 -95.26
CA GLY A 242 -23.11 105.07 -94.20
C GLY A 242 -23.50 104.63 -92.79
N GLN A 243 -24.79 104.58 -92.46
CA GLN A 243 -25.27 104.25 -91.11
C GLN A 243 -25.23 102.74 -90.80
N SER A 244 -25.52 101.87 -91.77
CA SER A 244 -25.54 100.41 -91.56
C SER A 244 -24.13 99.80 -91.36
N ARG A 245 -23.08 100.40 -91.93
CA ARG A 245 -21.69 99.91 -91.79
C ARG A 245 -21.07 100.21 -90.42
N PHE A 246 -21.50 101.26 -89.75
CA PHE A 246 -20.94 101.66 -88.44
C PHE A 246 -21.44 100.77 -87.30
N GLU A 247 -22.73 100.39 -87.31
CA GLU A 247 -23.33 99.54 -86.29
C GLU A 247 -22.87 98.07 -86.41
N ALA A 248 -22.74 97.55 -87.64
CA ALA A 248 -22.22 96.20 -87.89
C ALA A 248 -20.74 96.03 -87.48
N ALA A 249 -19.91 97.07 -87.65
CA ALA A 249 -18.51 97.04 -87.22
C ALA A 249 -18.36 97.01 -85.68
N THR A 250 -19.25 97.71 -84.98
CA THR A 250 -19.21 97.81 -83.52
C THR A 250 -19.65 96.51 -82.84
N ILE A 251 -20.71 95.85 -83.36
CA ILE A 251 -21.17 94.54 -82.86
C ILE A 251 -20.14 93.43 -83.14
N ARG A 252 -19.53 93.43 -84.33
CA ARG A 252 -18.51 92.44 -84.70
C ARG A 252 -17.30 92.49 -83.78
N LYS A 253 -16.88 93.71 -83.37
CA LYS A 253 -15.74 93.92 -82.47
C LYS A 253 -16.06 93.49 -81.03
N ALA A 254 -17.27 93.76 -80.54
CA ALA A 254 -17.71 93.32 -79.21
C ALA A 254 -17.85 91.78 -79.13
N PHE A 255 -18.40 91.15 -80.17
CA PHE A 255 -18.55 89.70 -80.23
C PHE A 255 -17.20 88.98 -80.39
N SER A 256 -16.27 89.51 -81.19
CA SER A 256 -14.92 88.96 -81.30
C SER A 256 -14.14 89.07 -79.97
N ALA A 257 -14.34 90.15 -79.22
CA ALA A 257 -13.70 90.32 -77.91
C ALA A 257 -14.28 89.34 -76.88
N ALA A 258 -15.60 89.17 -76.84
CA ALA A 258 -16.25 88.23 -75.92
C ALA A 258 -15.94 86.75 -76.24
N THR A 259 -15.90 86.38 -77.52
CA THR A 259 -15.53 85.02 -77.94
C THR A 259 -14.05 84.72 -77.69
N ALA A 260 -13.15 85.70 -77.88
CA ALA A 260 -11.75 85.55 -77.51
C ALA A 260 -11.59 85.37 -75.99
N ALA A 261 -12.29 86.18 -75.17
CA ALA A 261 -12.26 86.07 -73.71
C ALA A 261 -12.82 84.73 -73.20
N ASN A 262 -13.94 84.25 -73.75
CA ASN A 262 -14.51 82.95 -73.39
C ASN A 262 -13.60 81.80 -73.82
N LYS A 263 -13.00 81.87 -75.01
CA LYS A 263 -12.08 80.84 -75.50
C LYS A 263 -10.86 80.74 -74.58
N GLU A 264 -10.34 81.87 -74.12
CA GLU A 264 -9.22 81.90 -73.18
C GLU A 264 -9.62 81.37 -71.80
N THR A 265 -10.80 81.74 -71.30
CA THR A 265 -11.28 81.26 -69.98
C THR A 265 -11.56 79.76 -69.98
N ILE A 266 -12.12 79.23 -71.08
CA ILE A 266 -12.33 77.78 -71.27
C ILE A 266 -10.98 77.07 -71.40
N ARG A 267 -10.01 77.66 -72.10
CA ARG A 267 -8.66 77.09 -72.23
C ARG A 267 -7.95 77.01 -70.88
N ILE A 268 -7.97 78.10 -70.10
CA ILE A 268 -7.41 78.13 -68.74
C ILE A 268 -8.15 77.12 -67.84
N GLY A 269 -9.48 77.05 -67.92
CA GLY A 269 -10.27 76.08 -67.16
C GLY A 269 -9.95 74.63 -67.52
N LEU A 270 -9.76 74.32 -68.80
CA LEU A 270 -9.34 73.01 -69.30
C LEU A 270 -7.92 72.67 -68.85
N ASP A 271 -6.98 73.60 -68.93
CA ASP A 271 -5.60 73.38 -68.48
C ASP A 271 -5.54 73.17 -66.95
N VAL A 272 -6.31 73.94 -66.17
CA VAL A 272 -6.41 73.74 -64.72
C VAL A 272 -7.04 72.40 -64.39
N ALA A 273 -8.13 72.02 -65.06
CA ALA A 273 -8.77 70.72 -64.86
C ALA A 273 -7.84 69.57 -65.27
N ALA A 274 -7.16 69.67 -66.41
CA ALA A 274 -6.20 68.67 -66.88
C ALA A 274 -5.04 68.51 -65.89
N ASN A 275 -4.46 69.62 -65.42
CA ASN A 275 -3.40 69.60 -64.40
C ASN A 275 -3.89 69.03 -63.07
N GLN A 276 -5.10 69.37 -62.63
CA GLN A 276 -5.67 68.82 -61.40
C GLN A 276 -5.95 67.32 -61.52
N THR A 277 -6.42 66.86 -62.68
CA THR A 277 -6.66 65.43 -62.95
C THR A 277 -5.34 64.67 -63.03
N ALA A 278 -4.31 65.26 -63.64
CA ALA A 278 -2.97 64.68 -63.69
C ALA A 278 -2.35 64.54 -62.29
N ASN A 279 -2.37 65.61 -61.49
CA ASN A 279 -1.87 65.59 -60.12
C ASN A 279 -2.62 64.56 -59.25
N PHE A 280 -3.95 64.51 -59.36
CA PHE A 280 -4.75 63.50 -58.64
C PHE A 280 -4.39 62.07 -59.06
N MET A 281 -4.21 61.81 -60.36
CA MET A 281 -3.81 60.49 -60.85
C MET A 281 -2.41 60.09 -60.38
N ASP A 282 -1.49 61.04 -60.28
CA ASP A 282 -0.15 60.79 -59.73
C ASP A 282 -0.18 60.55 -58.22
N GLU A 283 -0.99 61.30 -57.46
CA GLU A 283 -1.24 61.03 -56.03
C GLU A 283 -1.83 59.62 -55.83
N VAL A 284 -2.83 59.24 -56.62
CA VAL A 284 -3.43 57.90 -56.57
C VAL A 284 -2.42 56.81 -56.92
N ARG A 285 -1.53 57.04 -57.89
CA ARG A 285 -0.46 56.08 -58.23
C ARG A 285 0.53 55.91 -57.08
N VAL A 286 0.99 57.02 -56.48
CA VAL A 286 1.92 56.99 -55.36
C VAL A 286 1.30 56.27 -54.17
N GLU A 287 0.05 56.58 -53.83
CA GLU A 287 -0.64 55.93 -52.71
C GLU A 287 -0.92 54.44 -52.98
N ASN A 288 -1.31 54.07 -54.20
CA ASN A 288 -1.50 52.67 -54.56
C ASN A 288 -0.17 51.88 -54.52
N GLN A 289 0.92 52.48 -55.02
CA GLN A 289 2.23 51.86 -54.96
C GLN A 289 2.71 51.67 -53.51
N ARG A 290 2.45 52.66 -52.65
CA ARG A 290 2.71 52.55 -51.21
C ARG A 290 1.88 51.43 -50.58
N LEU A 291 0.57 51.37 -50.85
CA LEU A 291 -0.30 50.30 -50.33
C LEU A 291 0.16 48.91 -50.78
N LEU A 292 0.58 48.76 -52.04
CA LEU A 292 1.13 47.50 -52.53
C LEU A 292 2.40 47.09 -51.75
N GLN A 293 3.30 48.04 -51.49
CA GLN A 293 4.51 47.80 -50.71
C GLN A 293 4.19 47.45 -49.23
N ASP A 294 3.23 48.14 -48.62
CA ASP A 294 2.76 47.84 -47.26
C ASP A 294 2.12 46.44 -47.21
N THR A 295 1.38 46.05 -48.24
CA THR A 295 0.77 44.72 -48.36
C THR A 295 1.83 43.62 -48.53
N GLU A 296 2.87 43.86 -49.33
CA GLU A 296 4.00 42.94 -49.50
C GLU A 296 4.79 42.77 -48.19
N ASN A 297 5.04 43.87 -47.47
CA ASN A 297 5.68 43.85 -46.15
C ASN A 297 4.86 43.07 -45.12
N LEU A 298 3.53 43.25 -45.10
CA LEU A 298 2.64 42.49 -44.23
C LEU A 298 2.67 41.00 -44.57
N ARG A 299 2.61 40.66 -45.86
CA ARG A 299 2.70 39.27 -46.31
C ARG A 299 4.01 38.62 -45.88
N GLY A 300 5.13 39.31 -46.03
CA GLY A 300 6.44 38.84 -45.57
C GLY A 300 6.48 38.60 -44.06
N LYS A 301 5.92 39.52 -43.26
CA LYS A 301 5.81 39.33 -41.79
C LYS A 301 4.92 38.14 -41.44
N THR A 302 3.78 37.97 -42.10
CA THR A 302 2.89 36.82 -41.87
C THR A 302 3.58 35.50 -42.23
N GLU A 303 4.37 35.47 -43.31
CA GLU A 303 5.11 34.28 -43.72
C GLU A 303 6.19 33.87 -42.71
N VAL A 304 6.95 34.85 -42.19
CA VAL A 304 7.92 34.61 -41.10
C VAL A 304 7.22 34.06 -39.85
N ILE A 305 6.13 34.71 -39.41
CA ILE A 305 5.36 34.24 -38.24
C ILE A 305 4.82 32.83 -38.46
N CYS A 306 4.30 32.52 -39.66
CA CYS A 306 3.84 31.16 -39.98
C CYS A 306 4.97 30.14 -39.98
N GLN A 307 6.18 30.51 -40.42
CA GLN A 307 7.34 29.65 -40.38
C GLN A 307 7.80 29.40 -38.93
N ASP A 308 7.83 30.44 -38.10
CA ASP A 308 8.15 30.34 -36.68
C ASP A 308 7.17 29.41 -35.96
N PHE A 309 5.85 29.59 -36.16
CA PHE A 309 4.83 28.70 -35.60
C PHE A 309 5.00 27.24 -36.04
N ARG A 310 5.37 26.99 -37.30
CA ARG A 310 5.62 25.62 -37.78
C ARG A 310 6.85 25.01 -37.10
N SER A 311 7.90 25.79 -36.89
CA SER A 311 9.09 25.36 -36.14
C SER A 311 8.74 25.04 -34.69
N GLU A 312 8.05 25.94 -33.99
CA GLU A 312 7.63 25.74 -32.60
C GLU A 312 6.72 24.50 -32.44
N ILE A 313 5.79 24.28 -33.37
CA ILE A 313 4.94 23.08 -33.35
C ILE A 313 5.78 21.81 -33.54
N SER A 314 6.76 21.83 -34.44
CA SER A 314 7.68 20.70 -34.66
C SER A 314 8.50 20.40 -33.40
N ASP A 315 9.03 21.44 -32.74
CA ASP A 315 9.82 21.30 -31.52
C ASP A 315 8.96 20.76 -30.37
N MET A 316 7.75 21.29 -30.18
CA MET A 316 6.79 20.76 -29.20
C MET A 316 6.41 19.29 -29.47
N GLN A 317 6.25 18.91 -30.74
CA GLN A 317 5.98 17.51 -31.11
C GLN A 317 7.17 16.61 -30.76
N GLN A 318 8.40 17.07 -31.01
CA GLN A 318 9.61 16.34 -30.67
C GLN A 318 9.76 16.18 -29.15
N ASP A 319 9.51 17.24 -28.38
CA ASP A 319 9.57 17.20 -26.92
C ASP A 319 8.49 16.31 -26.32
N ARG A 320 7.28 16.32 -26.89
CA ARG A 320 6.23 15.37 -26.54
C ARG A 320 6.67 13.93 -26.79
N GLN A 321 7.24 13.62 -27.95
CA GLN A 321 7.74 12.27 -28.24
C GLN A 321 8.84 11.84 -27.27
N ARG A 322 9.75 12.76 -26.88
CA ARG A 322 10.78 12.49 -25.87
C ARG A 322 10.18 12.23 -24.49
N ALA A 323 9.16 12.99 -24.10
CA ALA A 323 8.45 12.79 -22.85
C ALA A 323 7.69 11.45 -22.84
N ASP A 324 7.02 11.10 -23.93
CA ASP A 324 6.31 9.83 -24.09
C ASP A 324 7.29 8.65 -23.99
N ALA A 325 8.45 8.71 -24.66
CA ALA A 325 9.49 7.68 -24.58
C ALA A 325 10.07 7.53 -23.16
N ARG A 326 10.26 8.64 -22.42
CA ARG A 326 10.71 8.60 -21.02
C ARG A 326 9.65 7.97 -20.11
N ASN A 327 8.38 8.34 -20.31
CA ASN A 327 7.26 7.79 -19.54
C ASN A 327 7.11 6.28 -19.80
N GLU A 328 7.24 5.83 -21.05
CA GLU A 328 7.22 4.41 -21.38
C GLU A 328 8.39 3.63 -20.74
N ALA A 329 9.58 4.22 -20.68
CA ALA A 329 10.73 3.62 -20.01
C ALA A 329 10.47 3.46 -18.49
N ILE A 330 9.97 4.51 -17.83
CA ILE A 330 9.61 4.47 -16.40
C ILE A 330 8.50 3.45 -16.13
N LEU A 331 7.46 3.39 -16.98
CA LEU A 331 6.38 2.42 -16.84
C LEU A 331 6.87 0.98 -17.01
N ARG A 332 7.86 0.75 -17.89
CA ARG A 332 8.48 -0.57 -18.07
C ARG A 332 9.28 -0.98 -16.82
N GLU A 333 10.10 -0.08 -16.30
CA GLU A 333 10.87 -0.31 -15.06
C GLU A 333 9.95 -0.59 -13.87
N LEU A 334 8.86 0.17 -13.71
CA LEU A 334 7.87 -0.07 -12.67
C LEU A 334 7.17 -1.43 -12.81
N ARG A 335 6.85 -1.85 -14.04
CA ARG A 335 6.27 -3.19 -14.29
C ARG A 335 7.25 -4.29 -13.91
N GLU A 336 8.52 -4.18 -14.32
CA GLU A 336 9.57 -5.13 -13.96
C GLU A 336 9.79 -5.19 -12.45
N GLY A 337 9.77 -4.04 -11.77
CA GLY A 337 9.85 -3.94 -10.31
C GLY A 337 8.67 -4.61 -9.60
N LEU A 338 7.44 -4.43 -10.10
CA LEU A 338 6.25 -5.09 -9.57
C LEU A 338 6.28 -6.60 -9.77
N GLU A 339 6.73 -7.08 -10.94
CA GLU A 339 6.89 -8.51 -11.20
C GLU A 339 7.94 -9.15 -10.27
N GLU A 340 9.08 -8.49 -10.07
CA GLU A 340 10.11 -8.98 -9.15
C GLU A 340 9.62 -8.98 -7.70
N TYR A 341 8.88 -7.96 -7.29
CA TYR A 341 8.24 -7.92 -5.97
C TYR A 341 7.26 -9.08 -5.78
N ASP A 342 6.41 -9.37 -6.76
CA ASP A 342 5.47 -10.50 -6.69
C ASP A 342 6.20 -11.86 -6.64
N ARG A 343 7.30 -12.01 -7.40
CA ARG A 343 8.17 -13.20 -7.31
C ARG A 343 8.83 -13.33 -5.94
N ARG A 344 9.26 -12.23 -5.31
CA ARG A 344 9.81 -12.25 -3.93
C ARG A 344 8.75 -12.63 -2.92
N ARG A 345 7.58 -12.01 -2.99
CA ARG A 345 6.44 -12.32 -2.11
C ARG A 345 6.01 -13.78 -2.21
N LYS A 346 5.99 -14.36 -3.41
CA LYS A 346 5.70 -15.80 -3.61
C LYS A 346 6.76 -16.68 -2.95
N ARG A 347 8.05 -16.35 -3.08
CA ARG A 347 9.15 -17.06 -2.43
C ARG A 347 9.04 -16.98 -0.90
N GLU A 348 8.83 -15.79 -0.35
CA GLU A 348 8.65 -15.57 1.09
C GLU A 348 7.45 -16.36 1.63
N LYS A 349 6.32 -16.34 0.91
CA LYS A 349 5.15 -17.14 1.28
C LYS A 349 5.47 -18.64 1.33
N THR A 350 6.19 -19.17 0.34
CA THR A 350 6.58 -20.59 0.35
C THR A 350 7.55 -20.91 1.48
N THR A 351 8.48 -20.00 1.81
CA THR A 351 9.40 -20.17 2.96
C THR A 351 8.62 -20.20 4.27
N LEU A 352 7.72 -19.24 4.48
CA LEU A 352 6.86 -19.19 5.68
C LEU A 352 5.97 -20.43 5.80
N GLU A 353 5.42 -20.94 4.70
CA GLU A 353 4.64 -22.18 4.70
C GLU A 353 5.49 -23.40 5.09
N LEU A 354 6.77 -23.45 4.73
CA LEU A 354 7.69 -24.51 5.13
C LEU A 354 8.06 -24.39 6.62
N GLU A 355 8.39 -23.18 7.09
CA GLU A 355 8.68 -22.91 8.51
C GLU A 355 7.47 -23.23 9.40
N MET A 356 6.26 -22.86 8.98
CA MET A 356 5.04 -23.17 9.73
C MET A 356 4.77 -24.68 9.80
N LYS A 357 5.09 -25.44 8.74
CA LYS A 357 5.00 -26.90 8.75
C LYS A 357 6.03 -27.52 9.68
N GLU A 358 7.26 -27.00 9.70
CA GLU A 358 8.32 -27.47 10.61
C GLU A 358 7.94 -27.22 12.07
N VAL A 359 7.50 -26.01 12.41
CA VAL A 359 7.00 -25.68 13.76
C VAL A 359 5.80 -26.56 14.12
N GLY A 360 4.88 -26.80 13.18
CA GLY A 360 3.75 -27.72 13.39
C GLY A 360 4.19 -29.15 13.71
N GLN A 361 5.23 -29.66 13.04
CA GLN A 361 5.81 -30.98 13.34
C GLN A 361 6.48 -31.02 14.71
N GLN A 362 7.25 -29.98 15.06
CA GLN A 362 7.88 -29.88 16.38
C GLN A 362 6.84 -29.80 17.51
N LEU A 363 5.75 -29.05 17.31
CA LEU A 363 4.63 -28.99 18.25
C LEU A 363 3.91 -30.33 18.40
N ALA A 364 3.74 -31.09 17.32
CA ALA A 364 3.16 -32.43 17.39
C ALA A 364 4.04 -33.37 18.23
N ILE A 365 5.36 -33.38 17.99
CA ILE A 365 6.31 -34.17 18.77
C ILE A 365 6.28 -33.76 20.26
N LEU A 366 6.26 -32.46 20.54
CA LEU A 366 6.18 -31.97 21.92
C LEU A 366 4.87 -32.38 22.58
N HIS A 367 3.74 -32.28 21.88
CA HIS A 367 2.44 -32.70 22.37
C HIS A 367 2.43 -34.19 22.75
N ASP A 368 2.93 -35.05 21.87
CA ASP A 368 3.03 -36.49 22.13
C ASP A 368 3.92 -36.77 23.36
N SER A 369 5.05 -36.07 23.49
CA SER A 369 5.93 -36.20 24.66
C SER A 369 5.26 -35.75 25.97
N VAL A 370 4.42 -34.71 25.92
CA VAL A 370 3.67 -34.22 27.06
C VAL A 370 2.55 -35.20 27.42
N GLU A 371 1.85 -35.77 26.44
CA GLU A 371 0.85 -36.81 26.69
C GLU A 371 1.47 -38.05 27.35
N ASP A 372 2.65 -38.47 26.89
CA ASP A 372 3.39 -39.59 27.50
C ASP A 372 3.82 -39.25 28.94
N ALA A 373 4.33 -38.04 29.18
CA ALA A 373 4.66 -37.58 30.54
C ALA A 373 3.42 -37.52 31.45
N VAL A 374 2.28 -37.05 30.95
CA VAL A 374 1.01 -37.04 31.70
C VAL A 374 0.54 -38.46 31.98
N ARG A 375 0.70 -39.40 31.04
CA ARG A 375 0.36 -40.81 31.22
C ARG A 375 1.26 -41.45 32.30
N ALA A 376 2.55 -41.15 32.30
CA ALA A 376 3.49 -41.58 33.33
C ALA A 376 3.15 -40.97 34.71
N CYS A 377 2.78 -39.70 34.78
CA CYS A 377 2.34 -39.08 36.04
C CYS A 377 1.06 -39.73 36.58
N LYS A 378 0.09 -40.05 35.69
CA LYS A 378 -1.14 -40.75 36.07
C LYS A 378 -0.89 -42.18 36.55
N SER A 379 0.11 -42.88 36.01
CA SER A 379 0.46 -44.23 36.48
C SER A 379 1.12 -44.22 37.87
N LEU A 380 1.77 -43.12 38.26
CA LEU A 380 2.38 -42.95 39.59
C LEU A 380 1.37 -42.63 40.70
N GLU A 381 0.24 -42.00 40.40
CA GLU A 381 -0.81 -41.66 41.38
C GLU A 381 -1.22 -42.85 42.28
N PRO A 382 -1.59 -44.04 41.75
CA PRO A 382 -1.98 -45.18 42.58
C PRO A 382 -0.81 -45.76 43.39
N LEU A 383 0.44 -45.62 42.93
CA LEU A 383 1.63 -46.02 43.68
C LEU A 383 1.83 -45.11 44.90
N CYS A 384 1.77 -43.80 44.68
CA CYS A 384 1.82 -42.81 45.74
C CYS A 384 0.70 -43.04 46.77
N GLY A 385 -0.52 -43.36 46.30
CA GLY A 385 -1.64 -43.74 47.16
C GLY A 385 -1.31 -44.91 48.11
N CYS A 386 -0.77 -46.01 47.57
CA CYS A 386 -0.36 -47.16 48.40
C CYS A 386 0.73 -46.79 49.42
N LEU A 387 1.73 -46.00 49.03
CA LEU A 387 2.81 -45.58 49.94
C LEU A 387 2.30 -44.67 51.06
N VAL A 388 1.40 -43.73 50.74
CA VAL A 388 0.77 -42.86 51.74
C VAL A 388 -0.06 -43.68 52.72
N GLU A 389 -0.81 -44.69 52.26
CA GLU A 389 -1.57 -45.59 53.13
C GLU A 389 -0.65 -46.38 54.07
N VAL A 390 0.46 -46.94 53.56
CA VAL A 390 1.46 -47.65 54.39
C VAL A 390 2.06 -46.75 55.47
N ILE A 391 2.42 -45.51 55.12
CA ILE A 391 2.96 -44.54 56.10
C ILE A 391 1.89 -44.18 57.14
N ALA A 392 0.64 -44.00 56.73
CA ALA A 392 -0.46 -43.71 57.65
C ALA A 392 -0.70 -44.87 58.66
N LEU A 393 -0.59 -46.12 58.19
CA LEU A 393 -0.66 -47.31 59.06
C LEU A 393 0.52 -47.36 60.03
N GLN A 394 1.74 -47.10 59.57
CA GLN A 394 2.94 -47.06 60.40
C GLN A 394 2.83 -46.00 61.51
N ILE A 395 2.41 -44.78 61.17
CA ILE A 395 2.21 -43.70 62.15
C ILE A 395 1.14 -44.10 63.18
N SER A 396 0.08 -44.79 62.75
CA SER A 396 -0.97 -45.27 63.65
C SER A 396 -0.47 -46.35 64.61
N LEU A 397 0.38 -47.27 64.15
CA LEU A 397 1.07 -48.27 64.97
C LEU A 397 1.98 -47.61 66.00
N GLU A 398 2.87 -46.72 65.58
CA GLU A 398 3.82 -46.02 66.48
C GLU A 398 3.09 -45.20 67.54
N ARG A 399 2.01 -44.51 67.17
CA ARG A 399 1.18 -43.75 68.10
C ARG A 399 0.54 -44.66 69.15
N GLN A 400 0.06 -45.84 68.75
CA GLN A 400 -0.53 -46.81 69.67
C GLN A 400 0.53 -47.45 70.57
N GLU A 401 1.72 -47.73 70.03
CA GLU A 401 2.86 -48.21 70.82
C GLU A 401 3.30 -47.23 71.89
N PHE A 402 3.38 -45.95 71.53
CA PHE A 402 3.65 -44.89 72.50
C PHE A 402 2.58 -44.82 73.58
N ALA A 403 1.29 -44.96 73.21
CA ALA A 403 0.19 -44.98 74.16
C ALA A 403 0.24 -46.20 75.10
N ASP A 404 0.51 -47.38 74.56
CA ASP A 404 0.67 -48.62 75.33
C ASP A 404 1.90 -48.54 76.24
N TRP A 405 3.02 -48.02 75.75
CA TRP A 405 4.24 -47.80 76.53
C TRP A 405 4.01 -46.81 77.68
N THR A 406 3.31 -45.70 77.43
CA THR A 406 2.93 -44.73 78.48
C THR A 406 2.08 -45.41 79.55
N ARG A 407 1.11 -46.25 79.14
CA ARG A 407 0.28 -47.02 80.07
C ARG A 407 1.09 -48.03 80.87
N VAL A 408 2.06 -48.70 80.26
CA VAL A 408 2.99 -49.65 80.90
C VAL A 408 3.91 -48.96 81.90
N SER A 409 4.49 -47.83 81.53
CA SER A 409 5.36 -47.01 82.39
C SER A 409 4.62 -46.51 83.65
N LEU A 410 3.31 -46.26 83.53
CA LEU A 410 2.44 -45.88 84.65
C LEU A 410 2.12 -47.03 85.62
N VAL A 411 2.37 -48.31 85.27
CA VAL A 411 2.15 -49.46 86.17
C VAL A 411 3.25 -49.56 87.27
N GLY A 412 4.38 -48.87 87.10
CA GLY A 412 5.46 -48.80 88.11
C GLY A 412 5.32 -47.63 89.11
N TYR A 413 4.61 -46.58 88.72
CA TYR A 413 4.29 -45.45 89.59
C TYR A 413 2.92 -45.71 90.23
N LYS A 414 2.90 -46.04 91.54
CA LYS A 414 1.68 -45.77 92.31
C LYS A 414 1.42 -44.28 92.15
N PRO A 415 0.30 -43.84 91.54
CA PRO A 415 -0.06 -42.45 91.67
C PRO A 415 -0.22 -42.20 93.17
N VAL A 416 0.65 -41.37 93.72
CA VAL A 416 0.34 -40.69 94.98
C VAL A 416 -0.99 -40.03 94.70
N ALA A 417 -2.04 -40.47 95.42
CA ALA A 417 -3.40 -40.02 95.18
C ALA A 417 -3.39 -38.50 94.98
N PRO A 418 -3.97 -37.97 93.89
CA PRO A 418 -4.06 -36.54 93.75
C PRO A 418 -4.80 -36.05 95.00
N PHE A 419 -4.15 -35.15 95.73
CA PHE A 419 -4.75 -34.45 96.84
C PHE A 419 -6.14 -33.99 96.39
N LYS A 420 -7.16 -34.43 97.14
CA LYS A 420 -8.52 -33.90 97.04
C LYS A 420 -8.45 -32.42 97.41
N ASN A 421 -8.17 -31.55 96.45
CA ASN A 421 -8.56 -30.16 96.57
C ASN A 421 -9.98 -30.06 96.02
N GLN A 422 -10.90 -30.11 96.98
CA GLN A 422 -12.22 -29.48 96.91
C GLN A 422 -12.08 -28.00 96.54
N GLU A 423 -13.22 -27.44 96.12
CA GLU A 423 -13.49 -26.05 95.69
C GLU A 423 -13.35 -25.88 94.18
N GLY A 424 -14.38 -25.50 93.43
CA GLY A 424 -15.74 -25.08 93.73
C GLY A 424 -16.28 -24.56 92.39
N ASP A 425 -17.49 -25.00 91.99
CA ASP A 425 -18.64 -24.13 91.69
C ASP A 425 -18.39 -23.19 90.48
N VAL A 426 -19.16 -23.25 89.39
CA VAL A 426 -20.51 -22.69 89.30
C VAL A 426 -21.28 -23.31 88.10
N THR A 427 -22.48 -23.81 88.40
CA THR A 427 -23.76 -23.93 87.63
C THR A 427 -23.74 -23.74 86.08
N ALA A 428 -24.46 -24.52 85.26
CA ALA A 428 -25.92 -24.62 85.31
C ALA A 428 -26.52 -25.77 84.46
N LYS A 429 -27.49 -26.46 85.09
CA LYS A 429 -28.84 -26.87 84.61
C LYS A 429 -29.06 -27.07 83.09
N SER A 430 -29.38 -28.29 82.67
CA SER A 430 -30.77 -28.77 82.55
C SER A 430 -30.89 -30.13 81.82
N SER A 431 -31.57 -31.04 82.51
CA SER A 431 -32.15 -32.33 82.10
C SER A 431 -33.37 -32.16 81.13
N PRO A 432 -34.05 -33.20 80.56
CA PRO A 432 -34.09 -34.61 81.02
C PRO A 432 -34.30 -35.75 79.97
N LYS A 433 -34.15 -37.00 80.47
CA LYS A 433 -34.83 -38.26 80.08
C LYS A 433 -34.60 -38.77 78.63
N ALA A 434 -34.04 -39.96 78.40
CA ALA A 434 -34.72 -41.23 78.64
C ALA A 434 -33.88 -42.41 78.11
N GLN A 435 -33.86 -43.48 78.91
CA GLN A 435 -33.80 -44.89 78.53
C GLN A 435 -32.49 -45.53 78.04
N ARG A 436 -31.86 -46.20 79.03
CA ARG A 436 -31.59 -47.65 79.05
C ARG A 436 -30.66 -48.21 77.96
N SER A 437 -29.39 -48.38 78.31
CA SER A 437 -28.84 -49.71 78.61
C SER A 437 -27.49 -49.56 79.33
N PRO A 438 -27.13 -50.44 80.28
CA PRO A 438 -25.82 -50.43 80.90
C PRO A 438 -24.85 -51.05 79.89
N ARG A 439 -24.24 -50.22 79.02
CA ARG A 439 -23.00 -50.64 78.35
C ARG A 439 -21.96 -50.76 79.45
N LYS A 440 -21.80 -52.01 79.89
CA LYS A 440 -20.65 -52.59 80.57
C LYS A 440 -19.44 -51.71 80.23
N LYS A 441 -19.00 -50.93 81.21
CA LYS A 441 -17.75 -50.20 81.14
C LYS A 441 -16.72 -51.32 81.07
N GLU A 442 -16.38 -51.74 79.85
CA GLU A 442 -15.32 -52.71 79.63
C GLU A 442 -14.10 -52.09 80.30
N ASP A 443 -13.74 -52.66 81.44
CA ASP A 443 -12.57 -52.31 82.20
C ASP A 443 -11.45 -52.14 81.20
N ALA A 444 -10.88 -50.92 81.15
CA ALA A 444 -9.79 -50.56 80.28
C ALA A 444 -8.81 -51.73 80.27
N SER A 445 -8.85 -52.49 79.17
CA SER A 445 -8.30 -53.84 79.10
C SER A 445 -6.91 -53.77 79.68
N GLN A 446 -6.70 -54.38 80.84
CA GLN A 446 -5.46 -54.27 81.57
C GLN A 446 -4.38 -54.89 80.68
N ILE A 447 -3.64 -54.04 79.94
CA ILE A 447 -2.64 -54.41 78.90
C ILE A 447 -1.56 -55.32 79.48
N ILE A 448 -1.40 -55.25 80.81
CA ILE A 448 -0.47 -56.04 81.59
C ILE A 448 -1.26 -56.82 82.64
N SER A 449 -1.43 -58.12 82.41
CA SER A 449 -1.81 -59.04 83.48
C SER A 449 -0.56 -59.71 84.05
N LEU A 450 -0.35 -59.57 85.35
CA LEU A 450 0.67 -60.33 86.08
C LEU A 450 0.16 -61.76 86.27
N ASP A 451 0.95 -62.76 85.88
CA ASP A 451 0.65 -64.15 86.23
C ASP A 451 0.68 -64.30 87.76
N LYS A 452 -0.41 -64.80 88.34
CA LYS A 452 -0.55 -64.99 89.79
C LYS A 452 0.47 -65.99 90.35
N ARG A 453 1.09 -66.83 89.51
CA ARG A 453 2.18 -67.74 89.90
C ARG A 453 3.51 -67.02 90.15
N CYS A 454 3.71 -65.85 89.54
CA CYS A 454 4.93 -65.04 89.72
C CYS A 454 5.01 -64.37 91.11
N TYR A 455 3.94 -64.38 91.92
CA TYR A 455 3.96 -63.83 93.28
C TYR A 455 4.68 -64.70 94.31
N SER A 456 4.97 -65.97 94.00
CA SER A 456 5.28 -66.96 95.05
C SER A 456 6.77 -67.16 95.37
N CYS A 457 7.72 -66.63 94.60
CA CYS A 457 9.14 -67.04 94.73
C CYS A 457 10.24 -65.95 94.73
N CYS A 458 9.96 -64.65 94.83
CA CYS A 458 11.02 -63.61 94.83
C CYS A 458 10.96 -62.66 96.03
N SER A 459 11.73 -62.97 97.08
CA SER A 459 11.94 -62.09 98.24
C SER A 459 13.29 -61.36 98.23
N GLN A 460 13.98 -61.28 97.07
CA GLN A 460 15.26 -60.58 96.97
C GLN A 460 15.27 -59.44 95.93
N THR A 461 15.84 -58.33 96.41
CA THR A 461 16.37 -57.09 95.81
C THR A 461 15.67 -56.55 94.55
N GLN A 462 15.19 -55.30 94.64
CA GLN A 462 14.41 -54.56 93.64
C GLN A 462 14.84 -54.69 92.16
N MET A 463 16.10 -54.99 91.86
CA MET A 463 16.61 -55.24 90.51
C MET A 463 16.10 -56.57 89.90
N VAL A 464 15.98 -57.64 90.70
CA VAL A 464 15.38 -58.89 90.25
C VAL A 464 13.87 -58.70 90.06
N LEU A 465 13.23 -57.88 90.90
CA LEU A 465 11.81 -57.57 90.76
C LEU A 465 11.48 -56.76 89.51
N SER A 466 12.37 -55.87 89.04
CA SER A 466 12.19 -55.14 87.77
C SER A 466 12.45 -56.03 86.55
N GLY A 467 13.50 -56.85 86.57
CA GLY A 467 13.77 -57.85 85.52
C GLY A 467 12.67 -58.92 85.44
N PHE A 468 12.16 -59.38 86.58
CA PHE A 468 11.09 -60.36 86.68
C PHE A 468 9.71 -59.78 86.36
N LYS A 469 9.45 -58.50 86.67
CA LYS A 469 8.28 -57.80 86.14
C LYS A 469 8.34 -57.83 84.61
N MET A 470 9.42 -57.35 84.01
CA MET A 470 9.57 -57.35 82.54
C MET A 470 9.41 -58.75 81.91
N ALA A 471 9.82 -59.82 82.59
CA ALA A 471 9.66 -61.21 82.12
C ALA A 471 8.28 -61.85 82.41
N CYS A 472 7.57 -61.44 83.48
CA CYS A 472 6.25 -61.96 83.86
C CYS A 472 5.07 -61.08 83.40
N LEU A 473 5.32 -59.93 82.74
CA LEU A 473 4.28 -59.13 82.13
C LEU A 473 3.86 -59.78 80.81
N ASN A 474 2.70 -60.46 80.79
CA ASN A 474 2.09 -60.86 79.53
C ASN A 474 1.53 -59.60 78.87
N TYR A 475 2.36 -58.96 78.04
CA TYR A 475 1.98 -57.77 77.29
C TYR A 475 0.99 -58.16 76.19
N LYS A 476 -0.25 -57.71 76.34
CA LYS A 476 -1.28 -57.84 75.30
C LYS A 476 -1.42 -56.50 74.59
N PRO A 477 -0.83 -56.32 73.40
CA PRO A 477 -0.91 -55.07 72.68
C PRO A 477 -2.38 -54.68 72.49
N SER A 478 -2.70 -53.40 72.67
CA SER A 478 -4.06 -52.96 72.43
C SER A 478 -4.32 -52.78 70.93
N ALA A 479 -5.58 -52.94 70.52
CA ALA A 479 -5.98 -52.75 69.13
C ALA A 479 -5.66 -51.31 68.66
N VAL A 480 -5.17 -51.19 67.44
CA VAL A 480 -4.77 -49.93 66.81
C VAL A 480 -5.98 -49.34 66.11
N ARG A 481 -6.25 -48.05 66.33
CA ARG A 481 -7.35 -47.35 65.65
C ARG A 481 -6.82 -46.68 64.39
N THR A 482 -7.33 -47.11 63.24
CA THR A 482 -7.05 -46.51 61.93
C THR A 482 -8.37 -46.02 61.35
N GLY A 483 -8.57 -44.70 61.29
CA GLY A 483 -9.84 -44.10 60.90
C GLY A 483 -10.97 -44.48 61.89
N GLU A 484 -12.05 -45.06 61.37
CA GLU A 484 -13.22 -45.49 62.17
C GLU A 484 -13.13 -46.94 62.66
N SER A 485 -12.14 -47.71 62.21
CA SER A 485 -12.00 -49.13 62.51
C SER A 485 -10.85 -49.39 63.49
N SER A 486 -10.96 -50.49 64.25
CA SER A 486 -9.90 -50.98 65.14
C SER A 486 -9.37 -52.32 64.64
N PHE A 487 -8.06 -52.43 64.49
CA PHE A 487 -7.38 -53.60 63.94
C PHE A 487 -6.38 -54.18 64.95
N GLU A 488 -6.12 -55.48 64.84
CA GLU A 488 -4.97 -56.07 65.53
C GLU A 488 -3.66 -55.66 64.83
N ARG A 489 -2.56 -55.60 65.58
CA ARG A 489 -1.27 -55.15 65.02
C ARG A 489 -0.79 -56.06 63.88
N LEU A 490 -1.00 -57.37 64.01
CA LEU A 490 -0.63 -58.34 62.97
C LEU A 490 -1.40 -58.09 61.67
N GLU A 491 -2.71 -57.81 61.77
CA GLU A 491 -3.53 -57.49 60.60
C GLU A 491 -3.04 -56.22 59.89
N LEU A 492 -2.55 -55.23 60.64
CA LEU A 492 -1.96 -54.01 60.06
C LEU A 492 -0.63 -54.29 59.36
N PHE A 493 0.23 -55.15 59.92
CA PHE A 493 1.47 -55.55 59.25
C PHE A 493 1.18 -56.33 57.97
N ASP A 494 0.26 -57.29 58.00
CA ASP A 494 -0.16 -58.03 56.81
C ASP A 494 -0.75 -57.09 55.75
N ARG A 495 -1.52 -56.09 56.18
CA ARG A 495 -2.08 -55.07 55.29
C ARG A 495 -0.99 -54.17 54.68
N MET A 496 -0.01 -53.76 55.46
CA MET A 496 1.14 -52.99 54.95
C MET A 496 1.94 -53.80 53.95
N ASP A 497 2.20 -55.09 54.23
CA ASP A 497 2.90 -55.98 53.31
C ASP A 497 2.12 -56.19 52.00
N GLN A 498 0.79 -56.35 52.07
CA GLN A 498 -0.07 -56.41 50.89
C GLN A 498 0.02 -55.13 50.06
N LEU A 499 -0.05 -53.94 50.68
CA LEU A 499 0.04 -52.66 49.98
C LEU A 499 1.43 -52.45 49.34
N VAL A 500 2.50 -52.85 50.02
CA VAL A 500 3.86 -52.82 49.47
C VAL A 500 4.03 -53.84 48.34
N ALA A 501 3.43 -55.02 48.45
CA ALA A 501 3.44 -56.02 47.37
C ALA A 501 2.72 -55.50 46.12
N VAL A 502 1.52 -54.91 46.29
CA VAL A 502 0.78 -54.26 45.20
C VAL A 502 1.57 -53.11 44.57
N ALA A 503 2.23 -52.28 45.39
CA ALA A 503 3.11 -51.21 44.92
C ALA A 503 4.29 -51.76 44.11
N ARG A 504 4.92 -52.85 44.55
CA ARG A 504 6.03 -53.52 43.85
C ARG A 504 5.58 -54.15 42.54
N GLU A 505 4.42 -54.80 42.50
CA GLU A 505 3.87 -55.38 41.27
C GLU A 505 3.56 -54.29 40.25
N ARG A 506 2.92 -53.19 40.66
CA ARG A 506 2.64 -52.05 39.78
C ARG A 506 3.90 -51.41 39.22
N MET A 507 4.97 -51.31 40.02
CA MET A 507 6.28 -50.84 39.56
C MET A 507 6.94 -51.79 38.54
N LYS A 508 6.66 -53.09 38.58
CA LYS A 508 7.14 -54.05 37.58
C LYS A 508 6.36 -53.91 36.28
N TYR A 509 5.03 -53.88 36.32
CA TYR A 509 4.19 -53.71 35.14
C TYR A 509 4.43 -52.38 34.42
N SER A 510 4.65 -51.29 35.17
CA SER A 510 4.98 -49.98 34.57
C SER A 510 6.31 -49.99 33.80
N ARG A 511 7.25 -50.91 34.10
CA ARG A 511 8.51 -51.05 33.36
C ARG A 511 8.37 -51.90 32.10
N ASP A 512 7.48 -52.87 32.13
CA ASP A 512 7.32 -53.81 31.02
C ASP A 512 6.40 -53.24 29.92
N GLU A 513 5.47 -52.34 30.24
CA GLU A 513 4.69 -51.58 29.24
C GLU A 513 5.49 -50.44 28.57
N GLU A 514 6.59 -49.97 29.17
CA GLU A 514 7.46 -48.93 28.57
C GLU A 514 8.41 -49.46 27.48
N VAL A 515 8.46 -50.78 27.24
CA VAL A 515 9.14 -51.34 26.06
C VAL A 515 8.19 -51.33 24.86
N ILE A 516 7.63 -50.16 24.55
CA ILE A 516 7.19 -49.87 23.19
C ILE A 516 8.49 -49.73 22.40
N PRO A 517 8.76 -50.57 21.37
CA PRO A 517 9.97 -50.43 20.58
C PRO A 517 10.03 -48.99 20.08
N MET A 518 11.06 -48.25 20.52
CA MET A 518 11.36 -46.94 19.96
C MET A 518 11.26 -47.08 18.45
N PRO A 519 10.49 -46.21 17.75
CA PRO A 519 10.47 -46.24 16.30
C PRO A 519 11.92 -46.15 15.85
N GLU A 520 12.38 -47.20 15.18
CA GLU A 520 13.70 -47.20 14.55
C GLU A 520 13.83 -45.89 13.81
N ARG A 521 14.87 -45.10 14.16
CA ARG A 521 15.19 -43.87 13.43
C ARG A 521 15.06 -44.19 11.95
N PRO A 522 14.29 -43.44 11.16
CA PRO A 522 14.27 -43.65 9.73
C PRO A 522 15.72 -43.49 9.27
N GLU A 523 16.33 -44.61 8.86
CA GLU A 523 17.63 -44.59 8.23
C GLU A 523 17.56 -43.57 7.10
N GLU A 524 18.44 -42.58 7.16
CA GLU A 524 18.61 -41.56 6.14
C GLU A 524 18.78 -42.26 4.79
N ALA A 525 17.68 -42.35 4.05
CA ALA A 525 17.67 -42.74 2.66
C ALA A 525 18.32 -41.61 1.85
N THR A 526 19.65 -41.59 1.89
CA THR A 526 20.52 -40.96 0.91
C THR A 526 20.38 -41.71 -0.42
N LYS A 527 19.20 -41.63 -1.04
CA LYS A 527 19.01 -41.97 -2.46
C LYS A 527 18.93 -40.68 -3.24
N GLY A 528 20.05 -40.33 -3.86
CA GLY A 528 20.09 -39.39 -4.96
C GLY A 528 19.03 -39.74 -6.01
N LYS A 529 18.19 -38.76 -6.31
CA LYS A 529 17.51 -38.65 -7.60
C LYS A 529 17.79 -37.24 -8.12
N SER A 530 18.87 -37.15 -8.87
CA SER A 530 18.97 -36.23 -9.99
C SER A 530 17.82 -36.54 -10.96
N GLY A 531 17.06 -35.51 -11.35
CA GLY A 531 16.01 -35.66 -12.36
C GLY A 531 14.82 -34.73 -12.17
N PHE A 532 15.05 -33.43 -11.99
CA PHE A 532 14.01 -32.43 -12.20
C PHE A 532 14.24 -31.79 -13.58
N THR A 533 13.67 -32.41 -14.62
CA THR A 533 13.53 -31.81 -15.94
C THR A 533 12.41 -30.77 -15.90
N LEU A 534 12.78 -29.51 -16.10
CA LEU A 534 11.87 -28.40 -16.40
C LEU A 534 11.06 -28.72 -17.68
N PRO A 535 9.75 -28.45 -17.73
CA PRO A 535 9.02 -28.45 -18.98
C PRO A 535 9.44 -27.22 -19.80
N ALA A 536 9.95 -27.48 -21.01
CA ALA A 536 10.19 -26.45 -22.01
C ALA A 536 8.87 -25.73 -22.33
N LEU A 537 8.82 -24.44 -22.03
CA LEU A 537 7.81 -23.52 -22.56
C LEU A 537 8.11 -23.31 -24.05
N SER A 538 7.18 -23.77 -24.88
CA SER A 538 7.12 -23.51 -26.32
C SER A 538 6.98 -22.00 -26.57
N PRO A 539 7.71 -21.42 -27.55
CA PRO A 539 7.43 -20.08 -28.02
C PRO A 539 6.16 -20.07 -28.88
N ARG A 540 5.24 -19.17 -28.58
CA ARG A 540 4.27 -18.60 -29.53
C ARG A 540 4.22 -17.10 -29.32
#